data_AF-A0A9X0CN57-F1
#
_entry.id   AF-A0A9X0CN57-F1
#
_cell.length_a   1.000
_cell.length_b   1.000
_cell.length_c   1.000
_cell.angle_alpha   90.00
_cell.angle_beta   90.00
_cell.angle_gamma   90.00
#
_symmetry.space_group_name_H-M   'P 1'
#
loop_
_entity.id
_entity.type
_entity.pdbx_description
1 polymer ?
#
loop_
_entity_poly.entity_id
_entity_poly.type
_entity_poly.pdbx_seq_one_letter_code
_entity_poly.pdbx_strand_id
1 'polypeptide(L)'
;MSDMSGPSGLAKFNVDDLDTLNGTKLKVLVANPSGEIDVHQTFDCEVQSAIVNLSVGHWTTVIRSMFRHQILFAELLTMLNQQSNREFAAYSQHGSCLKVTSPDQLAVLSNRTLAKEMSVQCPIFNSVVTGASKDDDSASINAIALATSSLAQTRNSTMSAVAYRISTILYHIGISYKDATRLNRLRIGMSPDSTILLHHKMGENCEHKVYVWKNREEQSSCKISRRDPGKPN
;
A
#
# COMPACT_ATOMS: atom_id res chain seq x y z
N MET A 1 -1.39 29.07 -59.56
CA MET A 1 -1.28 29.12 -58.09
C MET A 1 -1.52 27.71 -57.59
N SER A 2 -0.53 27.24 -56.87
CA SER A 2 -0.25 25.89 -56.35
C SER A 2 -1.46 25.01 -56.04
N ASP A 3 -1.37 23.78 -56.56
CA ASP A 3 -2.13 22.60 -56.16
C ASP A 3 -2.23 22.47 -54.64
N MET A 4 -3.46 22.43 -54.14
CA MET A 4 -3.81 21.95 -52.81
C MET A 4 -4.24 20.48 -52.93
N SER A 5 -3.30 19.61 -53.30
CA SER A 5 -3.49 18.15 -53.26
C SER A 5 -2.56 17.53 -52.21
N GLY A 6 -2.74 17.93 -50.96
CA GLY A 6 -2.29 17.10 -49.84
C GLY A 6 -3.21 15.88 -49.76
N PRO A 7 -2.70 14.64 -49.69
CA PRO A 7 -3.55 13.47 -49.51
C PRO A 7 -4.30 13.63 -48.19
N SER A 8 -5.60 13.84 -48.31
CA SER A 8 -6.58 13.90 -47.23
C SER A 8 -6.33 12.76 -46.23
N GLY A 9 -6.20 13.09 -44.94
CA GLY A 9 -5.89 12.13 -43.87
C GLY A 9 -6.80 10.89 -43.85
N LEU A 10 -7.99 10.97 -44.46
CA LEU A 10 -8.91 9.86 -44.75
C LEU A 10 -8.26 8.68 -45.51
N ALA A 11 -7.32 8.93 -46.44
CA ALA A 11 -6.63 7.85 -47.17
C ALA A 11 -5.76 6.99 -46.23
N LYS A 12 -5.20 7.57 -45.16
CA LYS A 12 -4.40 6.83 -44.17
C LYS A 12 -5.23 5.86 -43.34
N PHE A 13 -6.54 6.12 -43.15
CA PHE A 13 -7.46 5.26 -42.41
C PHE A 13 -7.95 4.05 -43.20
N ASN A 14 -7.59 3.92 -44.49
CA ASN A 14 -8.22 2.91 -45.32
C ASN A 14 -7.92 1.48 -44.84
N VAL A 15 -8.97 0.65 -44.79
CA VAL A 15 -8.92 -0.75 -44.35
C VAL A 15 -8.57 -1.66 -45.53
N ASP A 16 -8.83 -1.22 -46.76
CA ASP A 16 -8.61 -2.03 -47.97
C ASP A 16 -7.13 -2.35 -48.26
N ASP A 17 -6.20 -1.61 -47.65
CA ASP A 17 -4.75 -1.87 -47.75
C ASP A 17 -4.30 -3.06 -46.86
N LEU A 18 -5.20 -3.62 -46.05
CA LEU A 18 -4.94 -4.83 -45.27
C LEU A 18 -5.06 -6.04 -46.19
N ASP A 19 -3.92 -6.55 -46.61
CA ASP A 19 -3.81 -7.77 -47.40
C ASP A 19 -4.32 -8.99 -46.58
N THR A 20 -5.59 -9.35 -46.77
CA THR A 20 -6.35 -10.35 -45.98
C THR A 20 -5.90 -11.80 -46.19
N LEU A 21 -4.96 -12.04 -47.10
CA LEU A 21 -4.55 -13.38 -47.52
C LEU A 21 -3.56 -14.05 -46.56
N ASN A 22 -2.90 -13.32 -45.65
CA ASN A 22 -1.80 -13.83 -44.82
C ASN A 22 -1.98 -13.56 -43.31
N GLY A 23 -3.02 -14.13 -42.70
CA GLY A 23 -3.23 -14.13 -41.25
C GLY A 23 -3.73 -12.80 -40.69
N THR A 24 -3.80 -12.70 -39.35
CA THR A 24 -4.20 -11.46 -38.66
C THR A 24 -3.14 -10.39 -38.96
N LYS A 25 -3.50 -9.29 -39.63
CA LYS A 25 -2.65 -8.09 -39.80
C LYS A 25 -3.22 -6.94 -38.97
N LEU A 26 -2.34 -6.21 -38.29
CA LEU A 26 -2.71 -5.12 -37.37
C LEU A 26 -2.20 -3.79 -37.92
N LYS A 27 -3.09 -2.82 -38.06
CA LYS A 27 -2.77 -1.43 -38.42
C LYS A 27 -3.11 -0.54 -37.22
N VAL A 28 -2.11 0.08 -36.61
CA VAL A 28 -2.28 1.00 -35.48
C VAL A 28 -2.09 2.42 -35.98
N LEU A 29 -3.00 3.29 -35.57
CA LEU A 29 -3.04 4.70 -35.93
C LEU A 29 -2.82 5.52 -34.66
N VAL A 30 -1.75 6.29 -34.61
CA VAL A 30 -1.46 7.20 -33.50
C VAL A 30 -1.73 8.62 -33.97
N ALA A 31 -2.78 9.23 -33.41
CA ALA A 31 -3.13 10.62 -33.69
C ALA A 31 -2.39 11.53 -32.69
N ASN A 32 -1.39 12.26 -33.17
CA ASN A 32 -0.63 13.18 -32.34
C ASN A 32 -1.42 14.48 -32.10
N PRO A 33 -1.21 15.18 -30.97
CA PRO A 33 -1.83 16.48 -30.70
C PRO A 33 -1.48 17.57 -31.73
N SER A 34 -0.42 17.36 -32.50
CA SER A 34 0.01 18.21 -33.63
C SER A 34 -0.90 18.09 -34.87
N GLY A 35 -1.82 17.12 -34.91
CA GLY A 35 -2.65 16.81 -36.08
C GLY A 35 -2.01 15.84 -37.06
N GLU A 36 -0.78 15.38 -36.80
CA GLU A 36 -0.12 14.34 -37.58
C GLU A 36 -0.61 12.95 -37.17
N ILE A 37 -0.77 12.06 -38.16
CA ILE A 37 -1.20 10.67 -37.98
C ILE A 37 -0.06 9.75 -38.41
N ASP A 38 0.46 9.03 -37.42
CA ASP A 38 1.47 7.99 -37.60
C ASP A 38 0.78 6.64 -37.78
N VAL A 39 1.16 5.93 -38.83
CA VAL A 39 0.59 4.63 -39.21
C VAL A 39 1.65 3.56 -39.02
N HIS A 40 1.38 2.61 -38.13
CA HIS A 40 2.25 1.47 -37.87
C HIS A 40 1.58 0.17 -38.32
N GLN A 41 2.27 -0.60 -39.17
CA GLN A 41 1.75 -1.84 -39.76
C GLN A 41 2.63 -3.07 -39.48
N THR A 42 3.88 -2.85 -39.08
CA THR A 42 4.84 -3.90 -38.78
C THR A 42 5.04 -4.01 -37.28
N PHE A 43 4.61 -5.14 -36.72
CA PHE A 43 4.78 -5.49 -35.33
C PHE A 43 5.28 -6.93 -35.23
N ASP A 44 6.06 -7.22 -34.20
CA ASP A 44 6.34 -8.60 -33.84
C ASP A 44 5.04 -9.30 -33.42
N CYS A 45 4.96 -10.61 -33.65
CA CYS A 45 3.77 -11.41 -33.33
C CYS A 45 3.31 -11.26 -31.86
N GLU A 46 4.26 -11.07 -30.93
CA GLU A 46 3.97 -10.86 -29.51
C GLU A 46 3.31 -9.51 -29.24
N VAL A 47 3.79 -8.44 -29.86
CA VAL A 47 3.24 -7.08 -29.72
C VAL A 47 1.88 -7.01 -30.39
N GLN A 48 1.73 -7.64 -31.54
CA GLN A 48 0.46 -7.73 -32.25
C GLN A 48 -0.62 -8.43 -31.41
N SER A 49 -0.28 -9.57 -30.81
CA SER A 49 -1.17 -10.30 -29.90
C SER A 49 -1.52 -9.47 -28.66
N ALA A 50 -0.56 -8.73 -28.09
CA ALA A 50 -0.80 -7.85 -26.97
C ALA A 50 -1.80 -6.73 -27.33
N ILE A 51 -1.66 -6.09 -28.48
CA ILE A 51 -2.54 -4.99 -28.92
C ILE A 51 -3.96 -5.49 -29.20
N VAL A 52 -4.11 -6.65 -29.86
CA VAL A 52 -5.43 -7.26 -30.08
C VAL A 52 -6.10 -7.64 -28.76
N ASN A 53 -5.36 -8.24 -27.83
CA ASN A 53 -5.92 -8.58 -26.52
C ASN A 53 -6.25 -7.33 -25.69
N LEU A 54 -5.52 -6.22 -25.90
CA LEU A 54 -5.80 -4.94 -25.25
C LEU A 54 -7.10 -4.33 -25.76
N SER A 55 -7.34 -4.34 -27.08
CA SER A 55 -8.56 -3.79 -27.67
C SER A 55 -9.81 -4.59 -27.32
N VAL A 56 -9.67 -5.91 -27.10
CA VAL A 56 -10.77 -6.80 -26.66
C VAL A 56 -10.97 -6.77 -25.12
N GLY A 57 -10.06 -6.15 -24.36
CA GLY A 57 -10.14 -6.08 -22.90
C GLY A 57 -9.70 -7.35 -22.16
N HIS A 58 -8.92 -8.21 -22.81
CA HIS A 58 -8.34 -9.41 -22.20
C HIS A 58 -7.09 -9.09 -21.36
N TRP A 59 -7.27 -8.35 -20.28
CA TRP A 59 -6.20 -7.81 -19.44
C TRP A 59 -5.18 -8.85 -18.94
N THR A 60 -5.63 -10.04 -18.55
CA THR A 60 -4.71 -11.10 -18.07
C THR A 60 -3.73 -11.55 -19.16
N THR A 61 -4.20 -11.65 -20.40
CA THR A 61 -3.37 -12.05 -21.55
C THR A 61 -2.42 -10.93 -21.96
N VAL A 62 -2.91 -9.68 -21.94
CA VAL A 62 -2.10 -8.48 -22.17
C VAL A 62 -0.95 -8.42 -21.18
N ILE A 63 -1.23 -8.53 -19.89
CA ILE A 63 -0.24 -8.47 -18.81
C ILE A 63 0.82 -9.57 -19.00
N ARG A 64 0.40 -10.81 -19.28
CA ARG A 64 1.34 -11.92 -19.55
C ARG A 64 2.23 -11.64 -20.76
N SER A 65 1.68 -11.06 -21.82
CA SER A 65 2.44 -10.71 -23.02
C SER A 65 3.44 -9.58 -22.73
N MET A 66 3.01 -8.55 -21.99
CA MET A 66 3.84 -7.44 -21.59
C MET A 66 4.99 -7.86 -20.65
N PHE A 67 4.76 -8.83 -19.75
CA PHE A 67 5.82 -9.38 -18.89
C PHE A 67 6.86 -10.22 -19.64
N ARG A 68 6.55 -10.74 -20.84
CA ARG A 68 7.51 -11.48 -21.69
C ARG A 68 8.37 -10.55 -22.53
N HIS A 69 7.80 -9.43 -22.98
CA HIS A 69 8.49 -8.49 -23.83
C HIS A 69 9.41 -7.56 -23.02
N GLN A 70 10.73 -7.65 -23.23
CA GLN A 70 11.73 -6.96 -22.38
C GLN A 70 11.54 -5.44 -22.29
N ILE A 71 11.23 -4.77 -23.40
CA ILE A 71 11.07 -3.29 -23.42
C ILE A 71 9.81 -2.87 -22.64
N LEU A 72 8.65 -3.45 -22.97
CA LEU A 72 7.38 -3.18 -22.28
C LEU A 72 7.45 -3.50 -20.79
N PHE A 73 8.13 -4.59 -20.41
CA PHE A 73 8.34 -4.92 -19.00
C PHE A 73 9.10 -3.82 -18.25
N ALA A 74 10.21 -3.34 -18.82
CA ALA A 74 11.02 -2.30 -18.21
C ALA A 74 10.25 -0.98 -18.04
N GLU A 75 9.44 -0.61 -19.05
CA GLU A 75 8.62 0.59 -19.02
C GLU A 75 7.48 0.47 -18.00
N LEU A 76 6.78 -0.67 -17.97
CA LEU A 76 5.75 -0.95 -16.96
C LEU A 76 6.30 -0.94 -15.54
N LEU A 77 7.47 -1.54 -15.32
CA LEU A 77 8.11 -1.54 -14.00
C LEU A 77 8.46 -0.11 -13.57
N THR A 78 8.91 0.72 -14.51
CA THR A 78 9.18 2.15 -14.26
C THR A 78 7.91 2.89 -13.87
N MET A 79 6.83 2.72 -14.63
CA MET A 79 5.54 3.35 -14.35
C MET A 79 4.93 2.89 -13.02
N LEU A 80 4.98 1.59 -12.73
CA LEU A 80 4.51 1.02 -11.47
C LEU A 80 5.27 1.59 -10.28
N ASN A 81 6.60 1.71 -10.40
CA ASN A 81 7.44 2.30 -9.36
C ASN A 81 7.13 3.79 -9.15
N GLN A 82 6.97 4.57 -10.21
CA GLN A 82 6.61 5.97 -10.11
C GLN A 82 5.25 6.16 -9.42
N GLN A 83 4.27 5.38 -9.81
CA GLN A 83 2.93 5.48 -9.24
C GLN A 83 2.88 4.99 -7.78
N SER A 84 3.53 3.87 -7.46
CA SER A 84 3.68 3.38 -6.09
C SER A 84 4.38 4.41 -5.20
N ASN A 85 5.46 5.03 -5.68
CA ASN A 85 6.16 6.11 -4.96
C ASN A 85 5.26 7.33 -4.76
N ARG A 86 4.45 7.70 -5.75
CA ARG A 86 3.52 8.83 -5.66
C ARG A 86 2.43 8.60 -4.61
N GLU A 87 1.80 7.43 -4.61
CA GLU A 87 0.81 7.04 -3.60
C GLU A 87 1.41 7.13 -2.20
N PHE A 88 2.58 6.53 -2.02
CA PHE A 88 3.22 6.47 -0.71
C PHE A 88 3.73 7.83 -0.22
N ALA A 89 4.20 8.69 -1.13
CA ALA A 89 4.58 10.06 -0.80
C ALA A 89 3.35 10.87 -0.34
N ALA A 90 2.22 10.75 -1.05
CA ALA A 90 0.97 11.37 -0.64
C ALA A 90 0.51 10.86 0.73
N TYR A 91 0.51 9.55 0.95
CA TYR A 91 0.17 8.94 2.24
C TYR A 91 1.03 9.48 3.40
N SER A 92 2.34 9.65 3.16
CA SER A 92 3.27 10.15 4.16
C SER A 92 2.99 11.61 4.59
N GLN A 93 2.27 12.38 3.78
CA GLN A 93 1.91 13.77 4.06
C GLN A 93 0.59 13.88 4.86
N HIS A 94 -0.37 12.99 4.60
CA HIS A 94 -1.68 13.01 5.25
C HIS A 94 -1.66 12.49 6.69
N GLY A 95 -2.78 12.65 7.41
CA GLY A 95 -3.00 12.03 8.71
C GLY A 95 -3.05 10.51 8.55
N SER A 96 -2.07 9.81 9.14
CA SER A 96 -1.96 8.36 9.07
C SER A 96 -1.95 7.76 10.47
N CYS A 97 -2.50 6.55 10.62
CA CYS A 97 -2.41 5.79 11.86
C CYS A 97 -0.96 5.48 12.29
N LEU A 98 0.02 5.60 11.38
CA LEU A 98 1.44 5.40 11.70
C LEU A 98 2.10 6.59 12.39
N LYS A 99 1.49 7.78 12.38
CA LYS A 99 2.05 8.99 13.02
C LYS A 99 1.70 9.10 14.50
N VAL A 100 0.86 8.21 15.02
CA VAL A 100 0.46 8.25 16.44
C VAL A 100 1.62 7.84 17.33
N THR A 101 1.82 8.58 18.42
CA THR A 101 2.93 8.36 19.38
C THR A 101 2.48 8.40 20.83
N SER A 102 1.22 8.76 21.10
CA SER A 102 0.68 8.77 22.45
C SER A 102 0.38 7.34 22.95
N PRO A 103 0.61 7.02 24.23
CA PRO A 103 0.31 5.72 24.81
C PRO A 103 -1.09 5.18 24.48
N ASP A 104 -2.11 6.02 24.63
CA ASP A 104 -3.51 5.61 24.45
C ASP A 104 -3.81 5.27 22.98
N GLN A 105 -3.25 6.03 22.03
CA GLN A 105 -3.40 5.74 20.60
C GLN A 105 -2.61 4.50 20.18
N LEU A 106 -1.42 4.30 20.76
CA LEU A 106 -0.61 3.10 20.51
C LEU A 106 -1.29 1.81 21.01
N ALA A 107 -2.08 1.90 22.09
CA ALA A 107 -2.87 0.78 22.62
C ALA A 107 -4.02 0.38 21.67
N VAL A 108 -4.62 1.34 20.97
CA VAL A 108 -5.73 1.11 20.03
C VAL A 108 -5.25 0.71 18.62
N LEU A 109 -3.99 1.03 18.27
CA LEU A 109 -3.44 0.69 16.96
C LEU A 109 -3.51 -0.82 16.70
N SER A 110 -4.00 -1.19 15.52
CA SER A 110 -4.11 -2.58 15.09
C SER A 110 -3.48 -2.74 13.71
N ASN A 111 -2.79 -3.87 13.51
CA ASN A 111 -2.20 -4.24 12.23
C ASN A 111 -3.27 -4.38 11.13
N ARG A 112 -4.50 -4.79 11.52
CA ARG A 112 -5.65 -4.83 10.60
C ARG A 112 -6.09 -3.43 10.17
N THR A 113 -6.10 -2.47 11.09
CA THR A 113 -6.44 -1.07 10.78
C THR A 113 -5.42 -0.49 9.81
N LEU A 114 -4.13 -0.74 10.04
CA LEU A 114 -3.06 -0.31 9.13
C LEU A 114 -3.21 -0.95 7.73
N ALA A 115 -3.41 -2.26 7.66
CA ALA A 115 -3.59 -2.95 6.37
C ALA A 115 -4.81 -2.41 5.61
N LYS A 116 -5.92 -2.16 6.31
CA LYS A 116 -7.12 -1.56 5.71
C LYS A 116 -6.87 -0.13 5.23
N GLU A 117 -6.21 0.71 6.03
CA GLU A 117 -5.80 2.06 5.64
C GLU A 117 -4.95 2.04 4.37
N MET A 118 -4.00 1.09 4.28
CA MET A 118 -3.13 0.94 3.12
C MET A 118 -3.86 0.51 1.86
N SER A 119 -4.85 -0.39 1.99
CA SER A 119 -5.67 -0.83 0.85
C SER A 119 -6.45 0.31 0.20
N VAL A 120 -6.78 1.36 0.97
CA VAL A 120 -7.54 2.52 0.49
C VAL A 120 -6.62 3.63 0.00
N GLN A 121 -5.56 3.95 0.75
CA GLN A 121 -4.71 5.11 0.46
C GLN A 121 -3.54 4.81 -0.50
N CYS A 122 -3.09 3.56 -0.58
CA CYS A 122 -2.01 3.13 -1.47
C CYS A 122 -2.34 1.78 -2.13
N PRO A 123 -3.37 1.72 -3.00
CA PRO A 123 -3.86 0.46 -3.55
C PRO A 123 -2.83 -0.29 -4.40
N ILE A 124 -1.96 0.42 -5.13
CA ILE A 124 -0.93 -0.23 -5.97
C ILE A 124 0.14 -0.83 -5.08
N PHE A 125 0.64 -0.05 -4.11
CA PHE A 125 1.60 -0.57 -3.13
C PHE A 125 1.02 -1.77 -2.37
N ASN A 126 -0.22 -1.65 -1.88
CA ASN A 126 -0.88 -2.71 -1.13
C ASN A 126 -0.98 -3.99 -1.95
N SER A 127 -1.37 -3.90 -3.23
CA SER A 127 -1.46 -5.05 -4.13
C SER A 127 -0.13 -5.77 -4.33
N VAL A 128 0.98 -5.02 -4.41
CA VAL A 128 2.33 -5.59 -4.51
C VAL A 128 2.72 -6.34 -3.24
N VAL A 129 2.47 -5.74 -2.07
CA VAL A 129 2.87 -6.34 -0.79
C VAL A 129 1.96 -7.53 -0.42
N THR A 130 0.66 -7.46 -0.70
CA THR A 130 -0.25 -8.60 -0.51
C THR A 130 0.07 -9.74 -1.48
N GLY A 131 0.43 -9.44 -2.73
CA GLY A 131 0.84 -10.44 -3.72
C GLY A 131 2.13 -11.18 -3.35
N ALA A 132 2.97 -10.59 -2.52
CA ALA A 132 4.17 -11.24 -1.96
C ALA A 132 3.87 -12.13 -0.75
N SER A 133 2.66 -12.05 -0.18
CA SER A 133 2.24 -12.84 0.97
C SER A 133 1.46 -14.09 0.54
N LYS A 134 1.48 -15.15 1.36
CA LYS A 134 0.64 -16.35 1.16
C LYS A 134 -0.54 -16.28 2.12
N ASP A 135 -1.76 -16.52 1.61
CA ASP A 135 -3.04 -16.61 2.33
C ASP A 135 -3.41 -15.41 3.22
N ASP A 136 -4.72 -15.17 3.40
CA ASP A 136 -5.28 -14.03 4.18
C ASP A 136 -5.31 -14.29 5.70
N ASP A 137 -4.28 -14.95 6.22
CA ASP A 137 -4.18 -15.28 7.64
C ASP A 137 -3.67 -14.10 8.48
N SER A 138 -3.92 -14.16 9.79
CA SER A 138 -3.46 -13.11 10.72
C SER A 138 -1.94 -12.90 10.71
N ALA A 139 -1.17 -13.94 10.42
CA ALA A 139 0.28 -13.86 10.29
C ALA A 139 0.70 -13.01 9.07
N SER A 140 0.02 -13.20 7.95
CA SER A 140 0.21 -12.45 6.70
C SER A 140 -0.09 -10.97 6.91
N ILE A 141 -1.21 -10.65 7.57
CA ILE A 141 -1.56 -9.26 7.92
C ILE A 141 -0.47 -8.62 8.80
N ASN A 142 0.07 -9.34 9.78
CA ASN A 142 1.13 -8.83 10.64
C ASN A 142 2.43 -8.59 9.87
N ALA A 143 2.81 -9.49 8.96
CA ALA A 143 3.99 -9.34 8.13
C ALA A 143 3.86 -8.14 7.17
N ILE A 144 2.70 -8.01 6.52
CA ILE A 144 2.38 -6.88 5.64
C ILE A 144 2.42 -5.57 6.41
N ALA A 145 1.78 -5.51 7.59
CA ALA A 145 1.77 -4.34 8.46
C ALA A 145 3.19 -3.95 8.90
N LEU A 146 4.01 -4.92 9.31
CA LEU A 146 5.40 -4.67 9.71
C LEU A 146 6.23 -4.13 8.55
N ALA A 147 6.22 -4.82 7.40
CA ALA A 147 6.97 -4.39 6.21
C ALA A 147 6.55 -2.99 5.76
N THR A 148 5.23 -2.73 5.72
CA THR A 148 4.67 -1.41 5.39
C THR A 148 5.14 -0.34 6.36
N SER A 149 5.12 -0.63 7.67
CA SER A 149 5.53 0.33 8.69
C SER A 149 7.03 0.67 8.62
N SER A 150 7.89 -0.34 8.40
CA SER A 150 9.33 -0.13 8.24
C SER A 150 9.63 0.72 7.00
N LEU A 151 8.97 0.44 5.87
CA LEU A 151 9.09 1.23 4.64
C LEU A 151 8.51 2.64 4.77
N ALA A 152 7.44 2.81 5.55
CA ALA A 152 6.91 4.14 5.84
C ALA A 152 7.87 4.96 6.69
N GLN A 153 8.52 4.33 7.67
CA GLN A 153 9.47 5.00 8.55
C GLN A 153 10.75 5.43 7.82
N THR A 154 11.17 4.73 6.77
CA THR A 154 12.32 5.16 5.94
C THR A 154 12.02 6.42 5.13
N ARG A 155 10.76 6.58 4.67
CA ARG A 155 10.31 7.79 3.96
C ARG A 155 10.01 8.94 4.91
N ASN A 156 9.40 8.66 6.05
CA ASN A 156 9.04 9.65 7.05
C ASN A 156 9.28 9.10 8.46
N SER A 157 10.29 9.64 9.15
CA SER A 157 10.70 9.19 10.48
C SER A 157 9.60 9.32 11.54
N THR A 158 8.61 10.19 11.32
CA THR A 158 7.47 10.37 12.24
C THR A 158 6.50 9.19 12.22
N MET A 159 6.49 8.38 11.15
CA MET A 159 5.61 7.22 10.96
C MET A 159 6.14 6.01 11.74
N SER A 160 6.11 6.12 13.06
CA SER A 160 6.83 5.26 14.00
C SER A 160 5.92 4.48 14.95
N ALA A 161 4.60 4.55 14.77
CA ALA A 161 3.65 3.95 15.72
C ALA A 161 3.86 2.44 15.94
N VAL A 162 4.08 1.68 14.86
CA VAL A 162 4.36 0.23 14.96
C VAL A 162 5.70 -0.03 15.66
N ALA A 163 6.72 0.77 15.35
CA ALA A 163 8.03 0.68 16.00
C ALA A 163 7.94 0.96 17.51
N TYR A 164 7.14 1.95 17.93
CA TYR A 164 6.88 2.21 19.34
C TYR A 164 6.19 1.02 20.02
N ARG A 165 5.19 0.40 19.39
CA ARG A 165 4.50 -0.79 19.96
C ARG A 165 5.46 -1.97 20.13
N ILE A 166 6.27 -2.26 19.11
CA ILE A 166 7.26 -3.34 19.19
C ILE A 166 8.28 -3.03 20.29
N SER A 167 8.77 -1.79 20.37
CA SER A 167 9.65 -1.36 21.44
C SER A 167 9.06 -1.55 22.84
N THR A 168 7.79 -1.19 23.05
CA THR A 168 7.10 -1.38 24.32
C THR A 168 7.01 -2.86 24.71
N ILE A 169 6.67 -3.73 23.75
CA ILE A 169 6.63 -5.18 23.98
C ILE A 169 8.02 -5.70 24.37
N LEU A 170 9.05 -5.31 23.63
CA LEU A 170 10.42 -5.77 23.86
C LEU A 170 11.01 -5.24 25.18
N TYR A 171 10.66 -4.02 25.57
CA TYR A 171 11.04 -3.46 26.86
C TYR A 171 10.47 -4.28 28.01
N HIS A 172 9.19 -4.69 27.93
CA HIS A 172 8.57 -5.55 28.94
C HIS A 172 9.17 -6.96 29.00
N ILE A 173 9.73 -7.47 27.90
CA ILE A 173 10.43 -8.76 27.85
C ILE A 173 11.87 -8.64 28.39
N GLY A 174 12.38 -7.42 28.56
CA GLY A 174 13.75 -7.19 29.04
C GLY A 174 14.81 -7.29 27.94
N ILE A 175 14.54 -6.73 26.76
CA ILE A 175 15.51 -6.69 25.66
C ILE A 175 16.82 -5.99 26.08
N SER A 176 17.95 -6.51 25.59
CA SER A 176 19.24 -5.86 25.79
C SER A 176 19.34 -4.54 25.02
N TYR A 177 20.09 -3.57 25.56
CA TYR A 177 20.33 -2.28 24.89
C TYR A 177 20.94 -2.46 23.49
N LYS A 178 21.83 -3.46 23.33
CA LYS A 178 22.49 -3.77 22.06
C LYS A 178 21.48 -4.26 21.02
N ASP A 179 20.55 -5.13 21.41
CA ASP A 179 19.54 -5.67 20.50
C ASP A 179 18.49 -4.62 20.15
N ALA A 180 18.06 -3.80 21.11
CA ALA A 180 17.18 -2.66 20.85
C ALA A 180 17.80 -1.68 19.83
N THR A 181 19.10 -1.40 19.97
CA THR A 181 19.83 -0.56 19.00
C THR A 181 19.87 -1.19 17.61
N ARG A 182 20.04 -2.51 17.50
CA ARG A 182 20.02 -3.23 16.22
C ARG A 182 18.63 -3.18 15.57
N LEU A 183 17.57 -3.42 16.34
CA LEU A 183 16.19 -3.34 15.85
C LEU A 183 15.79 -1.93 15.41
N ASN A 184 16.35 -0.90 16.04
CA ASN A 184 16.17 0.47 15.60
C ASN A 184 16.81 0.74 14.23
N ARG A 185 18.01 0.23 13.99
CA ARG A 185 18.67 0.34 12.68
C ARG A 185 17.87 -0.34 11.57
N LEU A 186 17.12 -1.41 11.90
CA LEU A 186 16.22 -2.11 11.00
C LEU A 186 14.86 -1.43 10.82
N ARG A 187 14.57 -0.31 11.50
CA ARG A 187 13.25 0.36 11.48
C ARG A 187 12.10 -0.52 11.97
N ILE A 188 12.42 -1.47 12.86
CA ILE A 188 11.44 -2.36 13.51
C ILE A 188 11.10 -1.85 14.90
N GLY A 189 12.05 -1.20 15.57
CA GLY A 189 11.88 -0.65 16.92
C GLY A 189 12.35 0.80 17.03
N MET A 190 11.94 1.46 18.10
CA MET A 190 12.45 2.77 18.50
C MET A 190 13.80 2.67 19.19
N SER A 191 14.49 3.82 19.30
CA SER A 191 15.74 3.86 20.05
C SER A 191 15.48 3.52 21.53
N PRO A 192 16.48 2.98 22.26
CA PRO A 192 16.35 2.71 23.68
C PRO A 192 15.85 3.93 24.47
N ASP A 193 16.40 5.12 24.20
CA ASP A 193 16.02 6.37 24.88
C ASP A 193 14.57 6.77 24.60
N SER A 194 14.12 6.66 23.35
CA SER A 194 12.72 6.95 22.98
C SER A 194 11.76 5.95 23.59
N THR A 195 12.19 4.69 23.73
CA THR A 195 11.41 3.63 24.37
C THR A 195 11.25 3.92 25.87
N ILE A 196 12.33 4.27 26.56
CA ILE A 196 12.31 4.66 27.97
C ILE A 196 11.42 5.89 28.18
N LEU A 197 11.54 6.92 27.34
CA LEU A 197 10.70 8.11 27.40
C LEU A 197 9.22 7.76 27.23
N LEU A 198 8.88 6.89 26.28
CA LEU A 198 7.51 6.42 26.11
C LEU A 198 7.03 5.69 27.38
N HIS A 199 7.85 4.83 27.97
CA HIS A 199 7.50 4.14 29.21
C HIS A 199 7.26 5.08 30.38
N HIS A 200 8.08 6.13 30.53
CA HIS A 200 7.80 7.17 31.52
C HIS A 200 6.44 7.82 31.28
N LYS A 201 6.12 8.19 30.04
CA LYS A 201 4.80 8.74 29.67
C LYS A 201 3.64 7.77 29.93
N MET A 202 3.86 6.47 29.74
CA MET A 202 2.85 5.45 30.06
C MET A 202 2.60 5.36 31.58
N GLY A 203 3.66 5.50 32.37
CA GLY A 203 3.63 5.49 33.84
C GLY A 203 3.17 6.80 34.48
N GLU A 204 3.08 7.90 33.72
CA GLU A 204 2.51 9.15 34.21
C GLU A 204 1.08 8.93 34.72
N ASN A 205 0.80 9.49 35.89
CA ASN A 205 -0.48 9.38 36.58
C ASN A 205 -0.94 7.93 36.86
N CYS A 206 0.00 6.98 36.97
CA CYS A 206 -0.32 5.58 37.31
C CYS A 206 -1.15 5.48 38.60
N GLU A 207 -0.75 6.19 39.66
CA GLU A 207 -1.47 6.20 40.93
C GLU A 207 -2.91 6.69 40.78
N HIS A 208 -3.12 7.77 40.01
CA HIS A 208 -4.45 8.28 39.73
C HIS A 208 -5.28 7.28 38.90
N LYS A 209 -4.68 6.64 37.89
CA LYS A 209 -5.35 5.60 37.09
C LYS A 209 -5.77 4.41 37.95
N VAL A 210 -4.89 3.95 38.86
CA VAL A 210 -5.17 2.87 39.81
C VAL A 210 -6.28 3.27 40.78
N TYR A 211 -6.26 4.50 41.29
CA TYR A 211 -7.32 5.02 42.17
C TYR A 211 -8.68 5.08 41.46
N VAL A 212 -8.73 5.59 40.22
CA VAL A 212 -9.95 5.63 39.41
C VAL A 212 -10.46 4.23 39.10
N TRP A 213 -9.57 3.29 38.74
CA TRP A 213 -9.93 1.89 38.52
C TRP A 213 -10.52 1.25 39.78
N LYS A 214 -9.85 1.40 40.93
CA LYS A 214 -10.30 0.89 42.22
C LYS A 214 -11.70 1.42 42.57
N ASN A 215 -11.92 2.73 42.46
CA ASN A 215 -13.22 3.33 42.72
C ASN A 215 -14.32 2.80 41.78
N ARG A 216 -14.01 2.52 40.52
CA ARG A 216 -14.98 1.92 39.57
C ARG A 216 -15.33 0.48 39.95
N GLU A 217 -14.36 -0.33 40.34
CA GLU A 217 -14.59 -1.72 40.77
C GLU A 217 -15.40 -1.78 42.07
N GLU A 218 -15.07 -0.92 43.05
CA GLU A 218 -15.81 -0.83 44.30
C GLU A 218 -17.27 -0.38 44.08
N GLN A 219 -17.50 0.59 43.20
CA GLN A 219 -18.86 1.01 42.83
C GLN A 219 -19.64 -0.07 42.08
N SER A 220 -18.99 -0.83 41.21
CA SER A 220 -19.61 -1.92 40.46
C SER A 220 -19.96 -3.09 41.38
N SER A 221 -19.07 -3.44 42.30
CA SER A 221 -19.29 -4.45 43.34
C SER A 221 -20.40 -4.05 44.32
N CYS A 222 -20.47 -2.77 44.70
CA CYS A 222 -21.53 -2.27 45.57
C CYS A 222 -22.91 -2.25 44.87
N LYS A 223 -22.96 -2.05 43.55
CA LYS A 223 -24.21 -2.17 42.76
C LYS A 223 -24.67 -3.62 42.61
N ILE A 224 -23.75 -4.58 42.52
CA ILE A 224 -24.05 -6.02 42.48
C ILE A 224 -24.56 -6.49 43.84
N SER A 225 -23.96 -6.05 44.95
CA SER A 225 -24.42 -6.35 46.31
C SER A 225 -25.78 -5.71 46.68
N ARG A 226 -26.24 -4.71 45.91
CA ARG A 226 -27.55 -4.05 46.10
C ARG A 226 -28.65 -4.60 45.17
N ARG A 227 -28.34 -5.55 44.27
CA ARG A 227 -29.37 -6.36 43.61
C ARG A 227 -29.67 -7.53 44.54
N ASP A 228 -30.74 -7.39 45.32
CA ASP A 228 -31.21 -8.45 46.22
C ASP A 228 -31.42 -9.79 45.49
N PRO A 229 -31.10 -10.93 46.13
CA PRO A 229 -31.36 -12.29 45.61
C PRO A 229 -32.85 -12.68 45.72
N GLY A 230 -33.78 -11.76 45.48
CA GLY A 230 -35.19 -11.95 45.80
C GLY A 230 -36.15 -11.18 44.90
N LYS A 231 -36.20 -11.54 43.61
CA LYS A 231 -37.44 -11.49 42.81
C LYS A 231 -37.27 -12.25 41.49
N PRO A 232 -38.08 -13.29 41.21
CA PRO A 232 -38.16 -13.88 39.89
C PRO A 232 -39.05 -13.04 38.96
N ASN A 233 -38.67 -13.09 37.68
CA ASN A 233 -39.24 -12.49 36.45
C ASN A 233 -39.11 -10.98 36.28
#